data_AF-A0A1B6K4U3-F1
#
_entry.id   AF-A0A1B6K4U3-F1
#
_cell.length_a   1.000
_cell.length_b   1.000
_cell.length_c   1.000
_cell.angle_alpha   90.00
_cell.angle_beta   90.00
_cell.angle_gamma   90.00
#
_symmetry.space_group_name_H-M   'P 1'
#
loop_
_entity.id
_entity.type
_entity.pdbx_description
1 polymer ?
#
loop_
_entity_poly.entity_id
_entity_poly.type
_entity_poly.pdbx_seq_one_letter_code
_entity_poly.pdbx_strand_id
1 'polypeptide(L)'
;RTLLGVMNAADYYGLDELRRACHGFVQCCINVDTVCALLASAERYIQYKCTKTLVQKVLEFVDEHGNEVLNLGSFTLLPQHVVRLILAREELRADEFTKFQAALMWSKKYCDSMNQNSNCHNTVSLNQTISSFLEYIHFHKIPANVLMKDIHPLGYVPYSIIMNALAYQADPTSVDPSKLSPNRVRRSAQGRSMSVQSSGGEHYGSNTTLTS
;
A
#
# COMPACT_ATOMS: atom_id res chain seq x y z
N ARG A 1 10.11 5.90 -19.92
CA ARG A 1 8.97 6.80 -19.61
C ARG A 1 8.08 6.95 -20.85
N THR A 2 7.29 5.94 -21.21
CA THR A 2 6.37 6.02 -22.37
C THR A 2 5.25 4.98 -22.31
N LEU A 3 5.50 3.80 -21.72
CA LEU A 3 4.55 2.69 -21.73
C LEU A 3 3.14 3.06 -21.24
N LEU A 4 2.99 3.66 -20.05
CA LEU A 4 1.66 4.03 -19.55
C LEU A 4 0.95 5.01 -20.47
N GLY A 5 1.65 6.04 -20.96
CA GLY A 5 1.07 7.02 -21.88
C GLY A 5 0.59 6.38 -23.18
N VAL A 6 1.42 5.52 -23.78
CA VAL A 6 1.09 4.78 -25.01
C VAL A 6 -0.07 3.81 -24.79
N MET A 7 -0.08 3.08 -23.68
CA MET A 7 -1.14 2.15 -23.32
C MET A 7 -2.48 2.87 -23.14
N ASN A 8 -2.50 4.00 -22.42
CA ASN A 8 -3.71 4.79 -22.22
C ASN A 8 -4.20 5.42 -23.54
N ALA A 9 -3.30 5.91 -24.39
CA ALA A 9 -3.66 6.47 -25.69
C ALA A 9 -4.24 5.39 -26.62
N ALA A 10 -3.63 4.19 -26.66
CA ALA A 10 -4.13 3.08 -27.46
C ALA A 10 -5.55 2.68 -27.05
N ASP A 11 -5.83 2.65 -25.74
CA ASP A 11 -7.17 2.37 -25.21
C ASP A 11 -8.16 3.51 -25.52
N TYR A 12 -7.76 4.76 -25.33
CA TYR A 12 -8.60 5.94 -25.57
C TYR A 12 -9.02 6.11 -27.04
N TYR A 13 -8.10 5.87 -27.97
CA TYR A 13 -8.35 5.99 -29.41
C TYR A 13 -8.84 4.69 -30.08
N GLY A 14 -9.05 3.61 -29.31
CA GLY A 14 -9.53 2.34 -29.86
C GLY A 14 -8.55 1.62 -30.80
N LEU A 15 -7.24 1.80 -30.58
CA LEU A 15 -6.18 1.19 -31.40
C LEU A 15 -5.93 -0.25 -30.94
N ASP A 16 -6.78 -1.18 -31.38
CA ASP A 16 -6.82 -2.56 -30.86
C ASP A 16 -5.50 -3.34 -30.98
N GLU A 17 -4.79 -3.21 -32.11
CA GLU A 17 -3.50 -3.89 -32.31
C GLU A 17 -2.42 -3.36 -31.36
N LEU A 18 -2.36 -2.03 -31.21
CA LEU A 18 -1.42 -1.38 -30.29
C LEU A 18 -1.78 -1.73 -28.84
N ARG A 19 -3.07 -1.77 -28.49
CA ARG A 19 -3.53 -2.19 -27.16
C ARG A 19 -3.10 -3.63 -26.86
N ARG A 20 -3.23 -4.54 -27.84
CA ARG A 20 -2.81 -5.95 -27.70
C ARG A 20 -1.29 -6.05 -27.51
N ALA A 21 -0.50 -5.31 -28.29
CA ALA A 21 0.95 -5.26 -28.16
C ALA A 21 1.38 -4.71 -26.79
N CYS A 22 0.75 -3.63 -26.32
CA CYS A 22 1.01 -3.05 -25.00
C CYS A 22 0.72 -4.06 -23.87
N HIS A 23 -0.37 -4.82 -23.98
CA HIS A 23 -0.74 -5.82 -22.98
C HIS A 23 0.32 -6.92 -22.81
N GLY A 24 0.88 -7.42 -23.91
CA GLY A 24 1.98 -8.39 -23.87
C GLY A 24 3.26 -7.81 -23.26
N PHE A 25 3.59 -6.57 -23.62
CA PHE A 25 4.81 -5.90 -23.14
C PHE A 25 4.75 -5.52 -21.64
N VAL A 26 3.55 -5.18 -21.14
CA VAL A 26 3.33 -4.82 -19.73
C VAL A 26 3.81 -5.93 -18.79
N GLN A 27 3.57 -7.21 -19.10
CA GLN A 27 3.98 -8.31 -18.24
C GLN A 27 5.51 -8.38 -18.09
N CYS A 28 6.25 -8.15 -19.16
CA CYS A 28 7.72 -8.13 -19.13
C CYS A 28 8.28 -6.91 -18.37
N CYS A 29 7.48 -5.87 -18.21
CA CYS A 29 7.88 -4.64 -17.56
C CYS A 29 7.68 -4.63 -16.04
N ILE A 30 6.99 -5.61 -15.46
CA ILE A 30 6.80 -5.68 -14.00
C ILE A 30 7.93 -6.53 -13.41
N ASN A 31 8.93 -5.87 -12.84
CA ASN A 31 10.02 -6.49 -12.11
C ASN A 31 10.53 -5.52 -11.01
N VAL A 32 11.41 -6.01 -10.15
CA VAL A 32 11.92 -5.27 -8.98
C VAL A 32 12.49 -3.90 -9.35
N ASP A 33 13.26 -3.80 -10.45
CA ASP A 33 13.90 -2.55 -10.85
C ASP A 33 12.93 -1.50 -11.42
N THR A 34 11.79 -1.94 -11.96
CA THR A 34 10.86 -1.08 -12.70
C THR A 34 9.62 -0.69 -11.90
N VAL A 35 9.21 -1.45 -10.89
CA VAL A 35 7.94 -1.23 -10.17
C VAL A 35 7.85 0.16 -9.54
N CYS A 36 8.94 0.67 -8.96
CA CYS A 36 8.95 2.01 -8.36
C CYS A 36 8.69 3.10 -9.43
N ALA A 37 9.31 2.96 -10.61
CA ALA A 37 9.13 3.90 -11.71
C ALA A 37 7.73 3.82 -12.33
N LEU A 38 7.15 2.61 -12.42
CA LEU A 38 5.79 2.39 -12.88
C LEU A 38 4.76 3.05 -11.95
N LEU A 39 4.87 2.81 -10.63
CA LEU A 39 3.99 3.40 -9.63
C LEU A 39 4.09 4.93 -9.59
N ALA A 40 5.31 5.49 -9.60
CA ALA A 40 5.51 6.93 -9.67
C ALA A 40 4.94 7.56 -10.95
N SER A 41 4.96 6.82 -12.07
CA SER A 41 4.43 7.33 -13.34
C SER A 41 2.91 7.25 -13.44
N ALA A 42 2.28 6.33 -12.70
CA ALA A 42 0.85 6.05 -12.77
C ALA A 42 -0.04 7.17 -12.22
N GLU A 43 0.47 7.99 -11.29
CA GLU A 43 -0.26 9.10 -10.69
C GLU A 43 -0.89 10.03 -11.73
N ARG A 44 -0.17 10.31 -12.83
CA ARG A 44 -0.62 11.20 -13.92
C ARG A 44 -1.76 10.63 -14.76
N TYR A 45 -2.07 9.34 -14.61
CA TYR A 45 -3.00 8.61 -15.46
C TYR A 45 -4.05 7.85 -14.66
N ILE A 46 -4.19 8.12 -13.36
CA ILE A 46 -5.02 7.32 -12.44
C ILE A 46 -6.51 7.30 -12.83
N GLN A 47 -6.97 8.27 -13.62
CA GLN A 47 -8.32 8.33 -14.17
C GLN A 47 -8.61 7.22 -15.21
N TYR A 48 -7.59 6.68 -15.88
CA TYR A 48 -7.76 5.69 -16.95
C TYR A 48 -7.94 4.27 -16.40
N LYS A 49 -8.89 3.51 -16.96
CA LYS A 49 -9.22 2.14 -16.53
C LYS A 49 -8.01 1.20 -16.65
N CYS A 50 -7.31 1.22 -17.79
CA CYS A 50 -6.13 0.38 -18.01
C CYS A 50 -4.99 0.71 -17.04
N THR A 51 -4.81 1.98 -16.64
CA THR A 51 -3.85 2.36 -15.59
C THR A 51 -4.23 1.75 -14.24
N LYS A 52 -5.50 1.81 -13.83
CA LYS A 52 -5.95 1.19 -12.57
C LYS A 52 -5.66 -0.31 -12.53
N THR A 53 -5.96 -1.02 -13.61
CA THR A 53 -5.67 -2.47 -13.74
C THR A 53 -4.17 -2.75 -13.68
N LEU A 54 -3.34 -1.92 -14.31
CA LEU A 54 -1.88 -2.06 -14.24
C LEU A 54 -1.36 -1.82 -12.83
N VAL A 55 -1.80 -0.75 -12.16
CA VAL A 55 -1.39 -0.43 -10.79
C VAL A 55 -1.71 -1.58 -9.85
N GLN A 56 -2.89 -2.20 -9.99
CA GLN A 56 -3.27 -3.37 -9.21
C GLN A 56 -2.27 -4.52 -9.39
N LYS A 57 -1.93 -4.89 -10.64
CA LYS A 57 -0.93 -5.93 -10.93
C LYS A 57 0.47 -5.60 -10.40
N VAL A 58 0.87 -4.32 -10.48
CA VAL A 58 2.16 -3.88 -9.95
C VAL A 58 2.18 -3.98 -8.43
N LEU A 59 1.09 -3.61 -7.74
CA LEU A 59 0.99 -3.75 -6.29
C LEU A 59 0.99 -5.22 -5.84
N GLU A 60 0.31 -6.11 -6.57
CA GLU A 60 0.37 -7.55 -6.33
C GLU A 60 1.81 -8.09 -6.44
N PHE A 61 2.56 -7.65 -7.47
CA PHE A 61 3.97 -8.01 -7.58
C PHE A 61 4.82 -7.47 -6.41
N VAL A 62 4.57 -6.22 -6.00
CA VAL A 62 5.25 -5.61 -4.85
C VAL A 62 4.94 -6.37 -3.56
N ASP A 63 3.73 -6.88 -3.39
CA ASP A 63 3.38 -7.69 -2.23
C ASP A 63 4.22 -8.95 -2.13
N GLU A 64 4.45 -9.62 -3.26
CA GLU A 64 5.24 -10.85 -3.30
C GLU A 64 6.75 -10.61 -3.11
N HIS A 65 7.25 -9.43 -3.52
CA HIS A 65 8.67 -9.07 -3.51
C HIS A 65 8.99 -7.94 -2.51
N GLY A 66 8.22 -7.84 -1.43
CA GLY A 66 8.21 -6.67 -0.55
C GLY A 66 9.59 -6.28 -0.01
N ASN A 67 10.35 -7.25 0.51
CA ASN A 67 11.70 -6.98 1.03
C ASN A 67 12.67 -6.44 -0.04
N GLU A 68 12.62 -6.98 -1.26
CA GLU A 68 13.51 -6.53 -2.34
C GLU A 68 13.16 -5.10 -2.77
N VAL A 69 11.87 -4.83 -2.98
CA VAL A 69 11.38 -3.52 -3.45
C VAL A 69 11.61 -2.42 -2.41
N LEU A 70 11.33 -2.69 -1.13
CA LEU A 70 11.48 -1.71 -0.05
C LEU A 70 12.95 -1.31 0.19
N ASN A 71 13.90 -2.18 -0.15
CA ASN A 71 15.34 -1.91 -0.01
C ASN A 71 15.93 -1.13 -1.20
N LEU A 72 15.17 -0.92 -2.29
CA LEU A 72 15.66 -0.17 -3.43
C LEU A 72 15.82 1.32 -3.11
N GLY A 73 16.93 1.90 -3.57
CA GLY A 73 17.10 3.36 -3.55
C GLY A 73 15.99 4.09 -4.31
N SER A 74 15.42 3.50 -5.35
CA SER A 74 14.29 4.06 -6.11
C SER A 74 12.99 4.13 -5.32
N PHE A 75 12.83 3.34 -4.25
CA PHE A 75 11.64 3.40 -3.38
C PHE A 75 11.50 4.79 -2.75
N THR A 76 12.62 5.40 -2.39
CA THR A 76 12.68 6.77 -1.84
C THR A 76 12.22 7.85 -2.83
N LEU A 77 12.04 7.52 -4.11
CA LEU A 77 11.53 8.43 -5.15
C LEU A 77 10.01 8.40 -5.30
N LEU A 78 9.32 7.48 -4.61
CA LEU A 78 7.88 7.38 -4.67
C LEU A 78 7.20 8.57 -4.00
N PRO A 79 6.03 9.02 -4.49
CA PRO A 79 5.20 9.98 -3.78
C PRO A 79 4.78 9.46 -2.39
N GLN A 80 4.62 10.35 -1.40
CA GLN A 80 4.28 9.97 -0.02
C GLN A 80 3.03 9.09 0.08
N HIS A 81 1.99 9.40 -0.71
CA HIS A 81 0.74 8.64 -0.70
C HIS A 81 0.93 7.22 -1.26
N VAL A 82 1.86 7.01 -2.20
CA VAL A 82 2.19 5.68 -2.73
C VAL A 82 2.97 4.86 -1.69
N VAL A 83 3.90 5.49 -0.97
CA VAL A 83 4.61 4.83 0.15
C VAL A 83 3.63 4.38 1.22
N ARG A 84 2.71 5.27 1.64
CA ARG A 84 1.62 4.91 2.57
C ARG A 84 0.78 3.77 2.01
N LEU A 85 0.39 3.83 0.74
CA LEU A 85 -0.40 2.79 0.09
C LEU A 85 0.28 1.43 0.19
N ILE A 86 1.58 1.34 -0.13
CA ILE A 86 2.35 0.09 -0.08
C ILE A 86 2.46 -0.43 1.36
N LEU A 87 2.91 0.42 2.30
CA LEU A 87 3.12 -0.01 3.69
C LEU A 87 1.82 -0.44 4.39
N ALA A 88 0.68 0.11 3.98
CA ALA A 88 -0.64 -0.21 4.53
C ALA A 88 -1.28 -1.49 3.94
N ARG A 89 -0.61 -2.19 3.02
CA ARG A 89 -1.11 -3.45 2.45
C ARG A 89 -0.88 -4.59 3.43
N GLU A 90 -1.91 -5.41 3.62
CA GLU A 90 -1.85 -6.56 4.52
C GLU A 90 -1.13 -7.74 3.86
N GLU A 91 -1.20 -7.81 2.54
CA GLU A 91 -0.61 -8.84 1.68
C GLU A 91 0.90 -8.67 1.50
N LEU A 92 1.45 -7.50 1.87
CA LEU A 92 2.86 -7.16 1.66
C LEU A 92 3.80 -8.09 2.45
N ARG A 93 4.54 -8.93 1.74
CA ARG A 93 5.55 -9.85 2.27
C ARG A 93 6.87 -9.12 2.48
N ALA A 94 6.97 -8.40 3.58
CA ALA A 94 8.19 -7.76 4.02
C ALA A 94 8.32 -7.82 5.55
N ASP A 95 9.56 -7.91 6.02
CA ASP A 95 9.85 -7.85 7.45
C ASP A 95 9.53 -6.46 8.00
N GLU A 96 9.00 -6.41 9.22
CA GLU A 96 8.60 -5.14 9.84
C GLU A 96 9.80 -4.20 10.06
N PHE A 97 11.01 -4.75 10.21
CA PHE A 97 12.23 -3.95 10.24
C PHE A 97 12.53 -3.30 8.88
N THR A 98 12.39 -4.04 7.78
CA THR A 98 12.54 -3.50 6.42
C THR A 98 11.54 -2.38 6.15
N LYS A 99 10.27 -2.55 6.59
CA LYS A 99 9.26 -1.49 6.50
C LYS A 99 9.68 -0.23 7.25
N PHE A 100 10.21 -0.37 8.46
CA PHE A 100 10.75 0.75 9.24
C PHE A 100 11.92 1.44 8.53
N GLN A 101 12.88 0.67 8.03
CA GLN A 101 14.03 1.21 7.30
C GLN A 101 13.61 1.97 6.04
N ALA A 102 12.69 1.42 5.24
CA ALA A 102 12.16 2.06 4.05
C ALA A 102 11.45 3.39 4.39
N ALA A 103 10.61 3.40 5.44
CA ALA A 103 9.94 4.60 5.91
C ALA A 103 10.93 5.67 6.39
N LEU A 104 11.96 5.28 7.13
CA LEU A 104 13.02 6.18 7.60
C LEU A 104 13.83 6.77 6.44
N MET A 105 14.27 5.93 5.50
CA MET A 105 15.04 6.36 4.33
C MET A 105 14.24 7.28 3.42
N TRP A 106 12.96 6.96 3.18
CA TRP A 106 12.07 7.85 2.44
C TRP A 106 11.90 9.19 3.15
N SER A 107 11.67 9.17 4.47
CA SER A 107 11.46 10.40 5.26
C SER A 107 12.70 11.30 5.25
N LYS A 108 13.90 10.73 5.37
CA LYS A 108 15.17 11.48 5.26
C LYS A 108 15.27 12.18 3.91
N LYS A 109 15.11 11.44 2.82
CA LYS A 109 15.19 12.01 1.47
C LYS A 109 14.14 13.09 1.20
N TYR A 110 12.91 12.90 1.71
CA TYR A 110 11.85 13.89 1.60
C TYR A 110 12.23 15.20 2.31
N CYS A 111 12.71 15.11 3.56
CA CYS A 111 13.19 16.26 4.32
C CYS A 111 14.37 16.95 3.63
N ASP A 112 15.35 16.19 3.14
CA ASP A 112 16.50 16.73 2.43
C ASP A 112 16.08 17.49 1.17
N SER A 113 15.17 16.92 0.37
CA SER A 113 14.64 17.55 -0.83
C SER A 113 13.85 18.82 -0.54
N MET A 114 13.09 18.85 0.56
CA MET A 114 12.26 20.00 0.92
C MET A 114 13.09 21.14 1.52
N ASN A 115 14.10 20.81 2.33
CA ASN A 115 14.97 21.79 2.98
C ASN A 115 16.01 22.40 2.02
N GLN A 116 16.41 21.68 0.97
CA GLN A 116 17.27 22.23 -0.10
C GLN A 116 16.54 23.27 -0.96
N ASN A 117 15.21 23.25 -1.00
CA ASN A 117 14.41 24.22 -1.75
C ASN A 117 14.26 25.50 -0.90
N SER A 118 15.24 26.39 -0.98
CA SER A 118 15.58 27.50 -0.06
C SER A 118 14.51 28.58 0.19
N ASN A 119 13.26 28.41 -0.25
CA ASN A 119 12.14 29.33 -0.04
C ASN A 119 11.20 28.92 1.11
N CYS A 120 11.48 27.81 1.80
CA CYS A 120 10.64 27.31 2.88
C CYS A 120 11.17 27.77 4.26
N HIS A 121 10.51 28.76 4.88
CA HIS A 121 10.79 29.19 6.27
C HIS A 121 10.43 28.09 7.31
N ASN A 122 9.78 27.00 6.90
CA ASN A 122 9.36 25.93 7.78
C ASN A 122 10.20 24.66 7.54
N THR A 123 11.18 24.38 8.39
CA THR A 123 11.99 23.15 8.30
C THR A 123 11.09 21.95 8.54
N VAL A 124 10.95 21.06 7.55
CA VAL A 124 10.15 19.83 7.73
C VAL A 124 10.89 18.91 8.71
N SER A 125 10.26 18.63 9.85
CA SER A 125 10.85 17.78 10.88
C SER A 125 10.77 16.31 10.47
N LEU A 126 11.94 15.66 10.39
CA LEU A 126 12.04 14.21 10.13
C LEU A 126 11.17 13.38 11.08
N ASN A 127 11.10 13.81 12.35
CA ASN A 127 10.27 13.16 13.38
C ASN A 127 8.78 13.18 13.01
N GLN A 128 8.29 14.31 12.49
CA GLN A 128 6.89 14.42 12.05
C GLN A 128 6.65 13.58 10.78
N THR A 129 7.60 13.59 9.84
CA THR A 129 7.48 12.84 8.59
C THR A 129 7.42 11.34 8.84
N ILE A 130 8.36 10.78 9.61
CA ILE A 130 8.39 9.35 9.90
C ILE A 130 7.20 8.90 10.75
N SER A 131 6.73 9.75 11.67
CA SER A 131 5.55 9.47 12.50
C SER A 131 4.32 9.09 11.67
N SER A 132 4.17 9.66 10.46
CA SER A 132 3.06 9.35 9.56
C SER A 132 3.07 7.94 8.98
N PHE A 133 4.13 7.16 9.19
CA PHE A 133 4.26 5.78 8.72
C PHE A 133 4.28 4.74 9.84
N LEU A 134 4.52 5.15 11.09
CA LEU A 134 4.70 4.23 12.22
C LEU A 134 3.46 3.35 12.47
N GLU A 135 2.27 3.85 12.13
CA GLU A 135 1.00 3.11 12.26
C GLU A 135 0.90 1.88 11.34
N TYR A 136 1.74 1.78 10.31
CA TYR A 136 1.76 0.66 9.36
C TYR A 136 2.81 -0.41 9.70
N ILE A 137 3.52 -0.24 10.83
CA ILE A 137 4.62 -1.11 11.23
C ILE A 137 4.25 -1.82 12.53
N HIS A 138 4.29 -3.15 12.51
CA HIS A 138 4.02 -4.00 13.66
C HIS A 138 5.31 -4.20 14.47
N PHE A 139 5.69 -3.22 15.28
CA PHE A 139 6.94 -3.24 16.06
C PHE A 139 7.10 -4.50 16.94
N HIS A 140 5.99 -5.08 17.42
CA HIS A 140 6.02 -6.32 18.20
C HIS A 140 6.52 -7.55 17.42
N LYS A 141 6.58 -7.50 16.08
CA LYS A 141 7.19 -8.55 15.25
C LYS A 141 8.68 -8.30 14.95
N ILE A 142 9.22 -7.13 15.30
CA ILE A 142 10.65 -6.82 15.15
C ILE A 142 11.40 -7.43 16.34
N PRO A 143 12.51 -8.17 16.14
CA PRO A 143 13.28 -8.77 17.25
C PRO A 143 13.67 -7.75 18.33
N ALA A 144 13.55 -8.12 19.61
CA ALA A 144 13.81 -7.25 20.76
C ALA A 144 15.21 -6.60 20.73
N ASN A 145 16.23 -7.34 20.29
CA ASN A 145 17.59 -6.84 20.14
C ASN A 145 17.69 -5.71 19.11
N VAL A 146 16.97 -5.82 17.99
CA VAL A 146 16.91 -4.78 16.94
C VAL A 146 16.13 -3.58 17.43
N LEU A 147 15.00 -3.79 18.13
CA LEU A 147 14.23 -2.70 18.75
C LEU A 147 15.11 -1.86 19.70
N MET A 148 15.90 -2.51 20.56
CA MET A 148 16.66 -1.82 21.60
C MET A 148 18.01 -1.27 21.13
N LYS A 149 18.68 -1.93 20.18
CA LYS A 149 20.01 -1.52 19.71
C LYS A 149 19.97 -0.63 18.48
N ASP A 150 19.00 -0.83 17.60
CA ASP A 150 18.99 -0.18 16.29
C ASP A 150 17.86 0.85 16.14
N ILE A 151 16.68 0.60 16.73
CA ILE A 151 15.51 1.49 16.56
C ILE A 151 15.42 2.52 17.69
N HIS A 152 15.44 2.07 18.95
CA HIS A 152 15.25 2.92 20.13
C HIS A 152 16.26 4.08 20.20
N PRO A 153 17.57 3.88 19.96
CA PRO A 153 18.56 4.96 20.04
C PRO A 153 18.35 6.07 18.99
N LEU A 154 17.60 5.82 17.92
CA LEU A 154 17.32 6.82 16.90
C LEU A 154 16.32 7.90 17.37
N GLY A 155 15.51 7.60 18.39
CA GLY A 155 14.57 8.57 18.98
C GLY A 155 13.36 8.94 18.10
N TYR A 156 13.11 8.23 17.00
CA TYR A 156 11.98 8.50 16.09
C TYR A 156 10.70 7.75 16.45
N VAL A 157 10.81 6.64 17.18
CA VAL A 157 9.66 5.82 17.58
C VAL A 157 9.33 6.16 19.03
N PRO A 158 8.09 6.55 19.36
CA PRO A 158 7.68 6.80 20.73
C PRO A 158 8.00 5.62 21.65
N TYR A 159 8.56 5.92 22.83
CA TYR A 159 8.96 4.90 23.79
C TYR A 159 7.81 3.97 24.21
N SER A 160 6.58 4.48 24.25
CA SER A 160 5.37 3.68 24.53
C SER A 160 5.14 2.58 23.48
N ILE A 161 5.43 2.82 22.21
CA ILE A 161 5.31 1.82 21.15
C ILE A 161 6.36 0.71 21.35
N ILE A 162 7.61 1.10 21.65
CA ILE A 162 8.69 0.15 21.94
C ILE A 162 8.37 -0.70 23.17
N MET A 163 7.91 -0.08 24.26
CA MET A 163 7.55 -0.79 25.49
C MET A 163 6.37 -1.73 25.29
N ASN A 164 5.32 -1.32 24.57
CA ASN A 164 4.20 -2.19 24.24
C ASN A 164 4.64 -3.37 23.36
N ALA A 165 5.54 -3.15 22.41
CA ALA A 165 6.11 -4.20 21.57
C ALA A 165 6.89 -5.24 22.39
N LEU A 166 7.76 -4.78 23.30
CA LEU A 166 8.54 -5.66 24.18
C LEU A 166 7.66 -6.41 25.18
N ALA A 167 6.67 -5.74 25.78
CA ALA A 167 5.71 -6.37 26.69
C ALA A 167 4.94 -7.48 25.97
N TYR A 168 4.45 -7.23 24.75
CA TYR A 168 3.78 -8.24 23.95
C TYR A 168 4.68 -9.43 23.58
N GLN A 169 5.97 -9.19 23.31
CA GLN A 169 6.95 -10.24 23.02
C GLN A 169 7.24 -11.12 24.24
N ALA A 170 7.24 -10.54 25.45
CA ALA A 170 7.44 -11.27 26.69
C ALA A 170 6.18 -12.05 27.11
N ASP A 171 5.00 -11.44 26.97
CA ASP A 171 3.71 -12.04 27.25
C ASP A 171 2.61 -11.41 26.37
N PRO A 172 2.06 -12.14 25.38
CA PRO A 172 1.00 -11.64 24.51
C PRO A 172 -0.30 -11.25 25.23
N THR A 173 -0.52 -11.72 26.46
CA THR A 173 -1.72 -11.37 27.25
C THR A 173 -1.59 -10.05 28.01
N SER A 174 -0.36 -9.52 28.11
CA SER A 174 -0.05 -8.31 28.88
C SER A 174 -0.45 -7.01 28.17
N VAL A 175 -0.73 -7.05 26.86
CA VAL A 175 -1.05 -5.87 26.04
C VAL A 175 -2.29 -6.13 25.21
N ASP A 176 -3.23 -5.18 25.22
CA ASP A 176 -4.36 -5.19 24.31
C ASP A 176 -3.87 -5.08 22.85
N PRO A 177 -4.18 -6.04 21.97
CA PRO A 177 -3.80 -6.00 20.56
C PRO A 177 -4.25 -4.73 19.82
N SER A 178 -5.30 -4.06 20.28
CA SER A 178 -5.75 -2.77 19.73
C SER A 178 -4.71 -1.66 19.90
N LYS A 179 -3.85 -1.76 20.91
CA LYS A 179 -2.78 -0.78 21.23
C LYS A 179 -1.49 -1.04 20.45
N LEU A 180 -1.39 -2.17 19.74
CA LEU A 180 -0.21 -2.54 18.94
C LEU A 180 -0.28 -1.96 17.52
N SER A 181 -1.47 -1.60 17.05
CA SER A 181 -1.68 -1.04 15.70
C SER A 181 -2.91 -0.13 15.67
N PRO A 182 -2.76 1.19 15.45
CA PRO A 182 -3.87 2.15 15.50
C PRO A 182 -5.03 1.89 14.51
N ASN A 183 -4.79 1.18 13.40
CA ASN A 183 -5.72 1.17 12.26
C ASN A 183 -6.65 -0.05 12.14
N ARG A 184 -6.57 -1.06 13.02
CA ARG A 184 -7.44 -2.26 12.89
C ARG A 184 -8.94 -1.93 13.03
N VAL A 185 -9.28 -0.87 13.76
CA VAL A 185 -10.67 -0.54 14.10
C VAL A 185 -11.45 0.11 12.94
N ARG A 186 -10.77 0.67 11.92
CA ARG A 186 -11.45 1.42 10.85
C ARG A 186 -11.91 0.57 9.65
N ARG A 187 -11.31 -0.60 9.41
CA ARG A 187 -11.66 -1.47 8.26
C ARG A 187 -12.67 -2.58 8.58
N SER A 188 -12.75 -3.06 9.82
CA SER A 188 -13.68 -4.14 10.19
C SER A 188 -15.16 -3.72 10.23
N ALA A 189 -15.46 -2.42 10.24
CA ALA A 189 -16.84 -1.92 10.28
C ALA A 189 -17.56 -1.90 8.92
N GLN A 190 -16.89 -2.22 7.81
CA GLN A 190 -17.46 -2.16 6.45
C GLN A 190 -17.63 -3.51 5.75
N GLY A 191 -17.44 -4.63 6.47
CA GLY A 191 -17.84 -5.96 6.02
C GLY A 191 -19.28 -6.28 6.40
N ARG A 192 -20.29 -5.57 5.85
CA ARG A 192 -21.68 -6.06 5.95
C ARG A 192 -21.88 -7.17 4.92
N SER A 193 -21.99 -8.40 5.43
CA SER A 193 -22.52 -9.56 4.72
C SER A 193 -23.83 -9.21 4.02
N MET A 194 -23.85 -9.32 2.68
CA MET A 194 -25.09 -9.43 1.92
C MET A 194 -25.53 -10.90 1.97
N SER A 195 -26.37 -11.22 2.94
CA SER A 195 -27.06 -12.51 2.99
C SER A 195 -28.16 -12.51 1.93
N VAL A 196 -27.98 -13.30 0.87
CA VAL A 196 -29.03 -13.58 -0.12
C VAL A 196 -29.98 -14.60 0.52
N GLN A 197 -31.14 -14.15 1.01
CA GLN A 197 -32.22 -15.05 1.36
C GLN A 197 -33.00 -15.42 0.10
N SER A 198 -32.70 -16.60 -0.42
CA SER A 198 -33.60 -17.36 -1.29
C SER A 198 -34.81 -17.79 -0.46
N SER A 199 -36.01 -17.49 -0.94
CA SER A 199 -37.23 -18.19 -0.56
C SER A 199 -38.09 -18.32 -1.80
N GLY A 200 -38.05 -19.52 -2.37
CA GLY A 200 -39.02 -19.97 -3.36
C GLY A 200 -40.36 -20.20 -2.68
N GLY A 201 -41.42 -19.86 -3.40
CA GLY A 201 -42.79 -20.18 -3.03
C GLY A 201 -43.62 -20.18 -4.32
N GLU A 202 -43.81 -21.38 -4.85
CA GLU A 202 -44.55 -21.70 -6.06
C GLU A 202 -46.02 -21.26 -5.97
N HIS A 203 -46.54 -20.61 -7.02
CA HIS A 203 -47.94 -20.77 -7.42
C HIS A 203 -48.07 -20.59 -8.93
N TYR A 204 -48.06 -21.71 -9.64
CA TYR A 204 -48.64 -21.84 -10.98
C TYR A 204 -50.14 -22.04 -10.84
N GLY A 205 -50.94 -21.22 -11.52
CA GLY A 205 -52.40 -21.34 -11.58
C GLY A 205 -52.94 -20.69 -12.84
N SER A 206 -53.19 -21.54 -13.84
CA SER A 206 -53.53 -21.23 -15.22
C SER A 206 -54.99 -20.77 -15.43
N ASN A 207 -55.20 -19.96 -16.47
CA ASN A 207 -56.07 -20.22 -17.63
C ASN A 207 -56.85 -18.99 -18.09
N THR A 208 -56.49 -18.56 -19.30
CA THR A 208 -57.32 -17.83 -20.24
C THR A 208 -58.45 -18.72 -20.75
N THR A 209 -59.70 -18.23 -20.66
CA THR A 209 -60.80 -18.71 -21.49
C THR A 209 -61.59 -17.53 -22.01
N LEU A 210 -61.63 -17.39 -23.34
CA LEU A 210 -62.62 -16.62 -24.08
C LEU A 210 -64.01 -17.23 -23.88
N THR A 211 -65.05 -16.42 -23.72
CA THR A 211 -66.16 -16.23 -24.69
C THR A 211 -67.32 -15.44 -24.08
N SER A 212 -67.90 -14.59 -24.94
CA SER A 212 -69.20 -13.88 -24.88
C SER A 212 -69.31 -12.65 -23.99
#